data_AF-A0A975SDA9-F1
#
_entry.id   AF-A0A975SDA9-F1
#
_cell.length_a   1.000
_cell.length_b   1.000
_cell.length_c   1.000
_cell.angle_alpha   90.00
_cell.angle_beta   90.00
_cell.angle_gamma   90.00
#
_symmetry.space_group_name_H-M   'P 1'
#
loop_
_entity.id
_entity.type
_entity.pdbx_description
1 polymer ?
#
loop_
_entity_poly.entity_id
_entity_poly.type
_entity_poly.pdbx_seq_one_letter_code
_entity_poly.pdbx_strand_id
1 'polypeptide(L)'
;MSREESERIELLAKAAGVTQQEYIIAKLENREFTIVPDIRAYKMLRESMRQVYQKLCRLRDCSTMDARLIAKVELLSDLFVGIAGDAPRGELEKEDDLIAEMERE
;
A
#
# COMPACT_ATOMS: atom_id res chain seq x y z
N MET A 1 -9.51 2.38 -34.63
CA MET A 1 -8.69 2.10 -33.45
C MET A 1 -7.55 1.19 -33.86
N SER A 2 -6.33 1.60 -33.56
CA SER A 2 -5.15 0.74 -33.65
C SER A 2 -5.26 -0.38 -32.62
N ARG A 3 -4.60 -1.51 -32.88
CA ARG A 3 -4.56 -2.66 -31.97
C ARG A 3 -4.03 -2.26 -30.58
N GLU A 4 -2.98 -1.43 -30.57
CA GLU A 4 -2.35 -0.94 -29.34
C GLU A 4 -3.29 -0.05 -28.51
N GLU A 5 -4.11 0.76 -29.18
CA GLU A 5 -5.11 1.61 -28.52
C GLU A 5 -6.20 0.75 -27.86
N SER A 6 -6.68 -0.28 -28.56
CA SER A 6 -7.68 -1.20 -28.02
C SER A 6 -7.17 -1.99 -26.81
N GLU A 7 -5.93 -2.50 -26.88
CA GLU A 7 -5.29 -3.21 -25.76
C GLU A 7 -5.14 -2.29 -24.53
N ARG A 8 -4.80 -1.01 -24.76
CA ARG A 8 -4.67 -0.03 -23.68
C ARG A 8 -6.01 0.28 -23.01
N ILE A 9 -7.07 0.44 -23.80
CA ILE A 9 -8.43 0.65 -23.27
C ILE A 9 -8.91 -0.57 -22.48
N GLU A 10 -8.64 -1.78 -22.98
CA GLU A 10 -8.99 -3.02 -22.28
C GLU A 10 -8.34 -3.09 -20.90
N LEU A 11 -7.05 -2.78 -20.83
CA LEU A 11 -6.28 -2.85 -19.59
C LEU A 11 -6.76 -1.82 -18.57
N LEU A 12 -7.09 -0.61 -19.01
CA LEU A 12 -7.62 0.45 -18.16
C LEU A 12 -9.05 0.16 -17.69
N ALA A 13 -9.91 -0.36 -18.56
CA ALA A 13 -11.27 -0.77 -18.20
C ALA A 13 -11.24 -1.88 -17.14
N LYS A 14 -10.35 -2.87 -17.31
CA LYS A 14 -10.13 -3.94 -16.34
C LYS A 14 -9.60 -3.42 -15.01
N ALA A 15 -8.66 -2.46 -15.03
CA ALA A 15 -8.14 -1.83 -13.81
C ALA A 15 -9.22 -1.03 -13.07
N ALA A 16 -10.13 -0.39 -13.81
CA ALA A 16 -11.28 0.32 -13.26
C ALA A 16 -12.45 -0.60 -12.86
N GLY A 17 -12.39 -1.90 -13.17
CA GLY A 17 -13.45 -2.87 -12.86
C GLY A 17 -14.71 -2.71 -13.71
N VAL A 18 -14.60 -2.12 -14.90
CA VAL A 18 -15.74 -1.86 -15.82
C VAL A 18 -15.49 -2.47 -17.19
N THR A 19 -16.53 -2.53 -18.02
CA THR A 19 -16.40 -2.92 -19.43
C THR A 19 -15.73 -1.81 -20.25
N GLN A 20 -15.18 -2.15 -21.42
CA GLN A 20 -14.60 -1.17 -22.34
C GLN A 20 -15.60 -0.07 -22.74
N GLN A 21 -16.86 -0.44 -22.99
CA GLN A 21 -17.92 0.49 -23.37
C GLN A 21 -18.20 1.50 -22.25
N GLU A 22 -18.33 1.02 -21.01
CA GLU A 22 -18.52 1.86 -19.81
C GLU A 22 -17.31 2.77 -19.57
N TYR A 23 -16.10 2.25 -19.77
CA TYR A 23 -14.87 3.03 -19.68
C TYR A 23 -14.85 4.20 -20.68
N ILE A 24 -15.20 3.94 -21.94
CA ILE A 24 -15.25 4.94 -23.01
C ILE A 24 -16.31 6.00 -22.71
N ILE A 25 -17.52 5.59 -22.32
CA ILE A 25 -18.63 6.51 -22.02
C ILE A 25 -18.25 7.43 -20.85
N ALA A 26 -17.72 6.86 -19.76
CA ALA A 26 -17.30 7.67 -18.61
C ALA A 26 -16.20 8.68 -18.96
N LYS A 27 -15.22 8.29 -19.80
CA LYS A 27 -14.19 9.22 -20.26
C LYS A 27 -14.74 10.32 -21.17
N LEU A 28 -15.72 10.03 -22.02
CA LEU A 28 -16.43 11.04 -22.81
C LEU A 28 -17.24 12.00 -21.92
N GLU A 29 -17.78 11.51 -20.81
CA GLU A 29 -18.53 12.29 -19.84
C GLU A 29 -17.65 12.98 -18.77
N ASN A 30 -16.31 12.91 -18.89
CA ASN A 30 -15.35 13.40 -17.90
C ASN A 30 -15.58 12.88 -16.46
N ARG A 31 -16.05 11.64 -16.33
CA ARG A 31 -16.19 10.96 -15.04
C ARG A 31 -14.87 10.32 -14.61
N GLU A 32 -14.52 10.48 -13.35
CA GLU A 32 -13.37 9.83 -12.75
C GLU A 32 -13.70 8.39 -12.32
N PHE A 33 -12.69 7.53 -12.33
CA PHE A 33 -12.79 6.16 -11.85
C PHE A 33 -12.00 6.03 -10.56
N THR A 34 -12.66 5.57 -9.50
CA THR A 34 -11.99 5.13 -8.30
C THR A 34 -11.63 3.66 -8.48
N ILE A 35 -10.35 3.35 -8.64
CA ILE A 35 -9.88 1.97 -8.61
C ILE A 35 -9.99 1.49 -7.17
N VAL A 36 -11.03 0.73 -6.87
CA VAL A 36 -11.18 0.08 -5.56
C VAL A 36 -10.43 -1.24 -5.62
N PRO A 37 -9.35 -1.42 -4.84
CA PRO A 37 -8.66 -2.70 -4.78
C PRO A 37 -9.63 -3.77 -4.28
N ASP A 38 -9.66 -4.95 -4.94
CA ASP A 38 -10.42 -6.09 -4.42
C ASP A 38 -9.93 -6.44 -3.01
N ILE A 39 -10.84 -6.91 -2.15
CA ILE A 39 -10.56 -7.31 -0.76
C ILE A 39 -9.38 -8.28 -0.71
N ARG A 40 -9.23 -9.15 -1.73
CA ARG A 40 -8.09 -10.07 -1.85
C ARG A 40 -6.78 -9.34 -2.10
N ALA A 41 -6.76 -8.32 -2.97
CA ALA A 41 -5.57 -7.53 -3.26
C ALA A 41 -5.09 -6.77 -2.01
N TYR A 42 -6.02 -6.15 -1.28
CA TYR A 42 -5.70 -5.49 -0.01
C TYR A 42 -5.18 -6.49 1.03
N LYS A 43 -5.81 -7.66 1.15
CA LYS A 43 -5.38 -8.72 2.08
C LYS A 43 -3.97 -9.24 1.76
N MET A 44 -3.66 -9.48 0.49
CA MET A 44 -2.32 -9.90 0.07
C MET A 44 -1.29 -8.81 0.37
N LEU A 45 -1.62 -7.56 0.05
CA LEU A 45 -0.73 -6.43 0.32
C LEU A 45 -0.44 -6.27 1.81
N ARG A 46 -1.48 -6.39 2.67
CA ARG A 46 -1.34 -6.37 4.13
C ARG A 46 -0.47 -7.51 4.65
N GLU A 47 -0.62 -8.72 4.08
CA GLU A 47 0.20 -9.87 4.44
C GLU A 47 1.68 -9.65 4.10
N SER A 48 1.96 -9.18 2.89
CA SER A 48 3.30 -8.84 2.45
C SER A 48 3.92 -7.76 3.33
N MET A 49 3.17 -6.73 3.71
CA MET A 49 3.65 -5.68 4.61
C MET A 49 3.95 -6.20 6.01
N ARG A 50 3.12 -7.11 6.54
CA ARG A 50 3.41 -7.76 7.83
C ARG A 50 4.74 -8.51 7.81
N GLN A 51 5.07 -9.18 6.71
CA GLN A 51 6.35 -9.85 6.55
C GLN A 51 7.52 -8.86 6.54
N VAL A 52 7.38 -7.73 5.82
CA VAL A 52 8.40 -6.67 5.81
C VAL A 52 8.61 -6.11 7.21
N TYR A 53 7.52 -5.78 7.91
CA TYR A 53 7.55 -5.30 9.28
C TYR A 53 8.28 -6.26 10.23
N GLN A 54 7.93 -7.55 10.21
CA GLN A 54 8.63 -8.56 11.02
C GLN A 54 10.12 -8.69 10.69
N LYS A 55 10.54 -8.36 9.47
CA LYS A 55 11.96 -8.33 9.10
C LYS A 55 12.63 -7.07 9.62
N LEU A 56 11.95 -5.93 9.58
CA LEU A 56 12.43 -4.67 10.16
C LEU A 56 12.55 -4.75 11.69
N CYS A 57 11.56 -5.31 12.40
CA CYS A 57 11.62 -5.51 13.86
C CYS A 57 12.80 -6.37 14.32
N ARG A 58 13.27 -7.29 13.47
CA ARG A 58 14.46 -8.11 13.77
C ARG A 58 15.76 -7.32 13.65
N LEU A 59 15.76 -6.16 12.99
CA LEU A 59 16.89 -5.24 12.93
C LEU A 59 16.95 -4.45 14.25
N ARG A 60 17.31 -5.15 15.34
CA ARG A 60 17.35 -4.58 16.70
C ARG A 60 18.60 -3.72 16.96
N ASP A 61 19.64 -3.90 16.16
CA ASP A 61 20.86 -3.08 16.20
C ASP A 61 20.92 -2.16 14.97
N CYS A 62 20.37 -0.96 15.10
CA CYS A 62 20.32 0.07 14.05
C CYS A 62 21.71 0.60 13.62
N SER A 63 22.80 0.05 14.15
CA SER A 63 24.18 0.48 13.90
C SER A 63 24.67 0.21 12.48
N THR A 64 23.91 -0.54 11.67
CA THR A 64 24.26 -0.90 10.27
C THR A 64 23.09 -0.73 9.29
N MET A 65 22.14 0.18 9.56
CA MET A 65 21.17 0.56 8.53
C MET A 65 21.83 1.47 7.49
N ASP A 66 22.14 0.92 6.32
CA ASP A 66 22.60 1.68 5.16
C ASP A 66 21.52 2.70 4.72
N ALA A 67 21.94 3.89 4.29
CA ALA A 67 21.05 4.96 3.83
C ALA A 67 20.08 4.49 2.72
N ARG A 68 20.51 3.53 1.89
CA ARG A 68 19.68 2.92 0.87
C ARG A 68 18.52 2.10 1.45
N LEU A 69 18.72 1.44 2.59
CA LEU A 69 17.66 0.68 3.25
C LEU A 69 16.64 1.64 3.88
N ILE A 70 17.12 2.72 4.51
CA ILE A 70 16.27 3.76 5.09
C ILE A 70 15.36 4.38 4.02
N ALA A 71 15.93 4.83 2.89
CA ALA A 71 15.15 5.42 1.80
C ALA A 71 14.08 4.46 1.23
N LYS A 72 14.34 3.15 1.24
CA LYS A 72 13.35 2.15 0.80
C LYS A 72 12.22 1.97 1.81
N VAL A 73 12.53 2.03 3.11
CA VAL A 73 11.51 1.95 4.18
C VAL A 73 10.65 3.22 4.20
N GLU A 74 11.25 4.39 4.00
CA GLU A 74 10.55 5.67 3.85
C GLU A 74 9.60 5.63 2.65
N LEU A 75 10.10 5.27 1.46
CA LEU A 75 9.28 5.13 0.25
C LEU A 75 8.12 4.14 0.45
N LEU A 76 8.38 3.02 1.12
CA LEU A 76 7.34 2.03 1.40
C LEU A 76 6.30 2.58 2.38
N SER A 77 6.72 3.34 3.39
CA SER A 77 5.81 3.99 4.34
C SER A 77 4.90 4.99 3.64
N ASP A 78 5.46 5.86 2.79
CA ASP A 78 4.70 6.88 2.04
C ASP A 78 3.66 6.26 1.10
N LEU A 79 4.02 5.18 0.40
CA LEU A 79 3.11 4.44 -0.47
C LEU A 79 1.91 3.86 0.30
N PHE A 80 2.10 3.49 1.56
CA PHE A 80 1.09 2.85 2.38
C PHE A 80 0.24 3.83 3.20
N VAL A 81 0.74 5.04 3.49
CA VAL A 81 -0.07 6.11 4.12
C VAL A 81 -1.33 6.40 3.29
N GLY A 82 -1.23 6.38 1.97
CA GLY A 82 -2.39 6.57 1.08
C GLY A 82 -3.39 5.39 1.07
N ILE A 83 -2.99 4.22 1.59
CA ILE A 83 -3.78 2.97 1.54
C ILE A 83 -4.37 2.62 2.92
N ALA A 84 -3.70 3.01 4.01
CA ALA A 84 -4.02 2.58 5.36
C ALA A 84 -5.39 3.05 5.89
N GLY A 85 -5.93 4.17 5.37
CA GLY A 85 -7.13 4.78 5.94
C GLY A 85 -6.97 5.06 7.45
N ASP A 86 -8.07 5.09 8.20
CA ASP A 86 -8.07 5.31 9.65
C ASP A 86 -7.81 4.00 10.44
N ALA A 87 -6.87 3.18 9.96
CA ALA A 87 -6.56 1.91 10.61
C ALA A 87 -5.97 2.15 12.01
N PRO A 88 -6.39 1.35 13.02
CA PRO A 88 -5.92 1.52 14.38
C PRO A 88 -4.41 1.27 14.48
N ARG A 89 -3.78 2.07 15.34
CA ARG A 89 -2.35 2.09 15.64
C ARG A 89 -1.79 0.71 16.00
N GLY A 90 -0.55 0.44 15.55
CA GLY A 90 0.06 -0.89 15.49
C GLY A 90 0.50 -1.47 16.85
N GLU A 91 0.85 -2.77 16.86
CA GLU A 91 1.25 -3.50 18.08
C GLU A 91 2.61 -3.06 18.66
N LEU A 92 3.52 -2.51 17.85
CA LEU A 92 4.81 -1.98 18.34
C LEU A 92 4.64 -0.79 19.27
N GLU A 93 3.68 0.10 19.01
CA GLU A 93 3.45 1.26 19.87
C GLU A 93 3.00 0.80 21.27
N LYS A 94 2.25 -0.31 21.34
CA LYS A 94 1.90 -0.94 22.63
C LYS A 94 3.11 -1.56 23.33
N GLU A 95 4.04 -2.15 22.58
CA GLU A 95 5.29 -2.68 23.14
C GLU A 95 6.20 -1.54 23.63
N ASP A 96 6.30 -0.45 22.89
CA ASP A 96 7.05 0.76 23.25
C ASP A 96 6.44 1.45 24.48
N ASP A 97 5.11 1.56 24.55
CA ASP A 97 4.39 2.09 25.72
C ASP A 97 4.63 1.20 26.95
N LEU A 98 4.58 -0.13 26.79
CA LEU A 98 4.89 -1.07 27.87
C LEU A 98 6.34 -0.92 28.36
N ILE A 99 7.31 -0.71 27.46
CA ILE A 99 8.72 -0.48 27.83
C ILE A 99 8.88 0.89 28.51
N ALA A 100 8.15 1.91 28.07
CA ALA A 100 8.17 3.24 28.68
C ALA A 100 7.51 3.26 30.07
N GLU A 101 6.50 2.43 30.30
CA GLU A 101 5.82 2.25 31.60
C GLU A 101 6.60 1.35 32.59
N MET A 102 7.68 0.71 32.17
CA MET A 102 8.58 0.00 33.10
C MET A 102 9.36 1.03 33.94
N GLU A 103 8.94 1.25 35.18
CA GLU A 103 9.68 2.06 36.16
C GLU A 103 11.08 1.45 36.42
N ARG A 104 12.11 2.29 36.37
CA ARG A 104 13.46 1.94 36.84
C ARG A 104 13.47 2.09 38.36
N GLU A 105 13.18 1.00 39.08
CA GLU A 105 13.61 0.86 40.49
C GLU A 105 15.12 0.64 40.59
#